data_AF-B7QEP6-F1
#
_entry.id   AF-B7QEP6-F1
#
_cell.length_a   1.000
_cell.length_b   1.000
_cell.length_c   1.000
_cell.angle_alpha   90.00
_cell.angle_beta   90.00
_cell.angle_gamma   90.00
#
_symmetry.space_group_name_H-M   'P 1'
#
loop_
_entity.id
_entity.type
_entity.pdbx_description
1 polymer ?
#
loop_
_entity_poly.entity_id
_entity_poly.type
_entity_poly.pdbx_seq_one_letter_code
_entity_poly.pdbx_strand_id
1 'polypeptide(L)'
;MALTNSLLYELSANSLEQNIELVELVLRSPVHIPQKREIVISWLCKCIEDHDSVPHSETATLWKLLHMLLEDMEPREVVIVAQDSFLKAMTNMLRGLENMDRQRHILLAASLLLQKAPQSILSLKLLSLEQMLAVALDRACMFVRNGQDCSDLCPTLSALMNVVITSWQQAPCTLEEAISRMKPLLSHMMLFLHLEKKNASEGLSNVCSQIKRMINVMFFH
;
A
#
# COMPACT_ATOMS: atom_id res chain seq x y z
N MET A 1 -30.25 6.27 -9.49
CA MET A 1 -30.90 5.47 -8.42
C MET A 1 -31.20 4.04 -8.87
N ALA A 2 -32.06 3.78 -9.88
CA ALA A 2 -32.37 2.41 -10.31
C ALA A 2 -31.15 1.58 -10.73
N LEU A 3 -30.24 2.15 -11.54
CA LEU A 3 -29.01 1.48 -12.00
C LEU A 3 -27.99 1.22 -10.87
N THR A 4 -27.97 2.09 -9.86
CA THR A 4 -27.08 2.03 -8.69
C THR A 4 -27.51 0.90 -7.77
N ASN A 5 -28.83 0.76 -7.55
CA ASN A 5 -29.41 -0.29 -6.73
C ASN A 5 -29.31 -1.67 -7.42
N SER A 6 -29.39 -1.73 -8.75
CA SER A 6 -29.15 -2.97 -9.51
C SER A 6 -27.73 -3.49 -9.31
N LEU A 7 -26.72 -2.61 -9.44
CA LEU A 7 -25.32 -3.01 -9.26
C LEU A 7 -25.04 -3.52 -7.85
N LEU A 8 -25.56 -2.85 -6.82
CA LEU A 8 -25.43 -3.32 -5.43
C LEU A 8 -26.08 -4.70 -5.23
N TYR A 9 -27.26 -4.91 -5.80
CA TYR A 9 -27.97 -6.18 -5.71
C TYR A 9 -27.18 -7.30 -6.41
N GLU A 10 -26.74 -7.07 -7.65
CA GLU A 10 -25.95 -8.03 -8.44
C GLU A 10 -24.65 -8.41 -7.72
N LEU A 11 -23.91 -7.43 -7.20
CA LEU A 11 -22.67 -7.67 -6.45
C LEU A 11 -22.88 -8.49 -5.16
N SER A 12 -24.08 -8.45 -4.58
CA SER A 12 -24.43 -9.22 -3.38
C SER A 12 -24.94 -10.64 -3.67
N ALA A 13 -25.48 -10.87 -4.87
CA ALA A 13 -26.16 -12.12 -5.23
C ALA A 13 -25.29 -13.08 -6.06
N ASN A 14 -24.33 -12.54 -6.80
CA ASN A 14 -23.48 -13.31 -7.71
C ASN A 14 -22.29 -13.97 -7.02
N SER A 15 -21.71 -14.97 -7.69
CA SER A 15 -20.39 -15.50 -7.33
C SER A 15 -19.28 -14.46 -7.50
N LEU A 16 -18.12 -14.69 -6.87
CA LEU A 16 -16.97 -13.79 -6.97
C LEU A 16 -16.48 -13.63 -8.42
N GLU A 17 -16.38 -14.73 -9.17
CA GLU A 17 -16.00 -14.72 -10.58
C GLU A 17 -16.93 -13.86 -11.44
N GLN A 18 -18.25 -14.05 -11.31
CA GLN A 18 -19.25 -13.23 -12.02
C GLN A 18 -19.18 -11.74 -11.63
N ASN A 19 -18.87 -11.45 -10.37
CA ASN A 19 -18.70 -10.08 -9.92
C ASN A 19 -17.42 -9.43 -10.46
N ILE A 20 -16.33 -10.19 -10.59
CA ILE A 20 -15.10 -9.72 -11.24
C ILE A 20 -15.41 -9.31 -12.69
N GLU A 21 -16.12 -10.15 -13.44
CA GLU A 21 -16.53 -9.83 -14.83
C GLU A 21 -17.41 -8.58 -14.90
N LEU A 22 -18.42 -8.48 -14.01
CA LEU A 22 -19.31 -7.33 -13.93
C LEU A 22 -18.53 -6.04 -13.63
N VAL A 23 -17.60 -6.09 -12.68
CA VAL A 23 -16.74 -4.95 -12.33
C VAL A 23 -15.85 -4.56 -13.50
N GLU A 24 -15.22 -5.51 -14.19
CA GLU A 24 -14.44 -5.22 -15.40
C GLU A 24 -15.27 -4.49 -16.46
N LEU A 25 -16.51 -4.94 -16.70
CA LEU A 25 -17.42 -4.29 -17.64
C LEU A 25 -17.79 -2.87 -17.20
N VAL A 26 -18.06 -2.68 -15.91
CA VAL A 26 -18.35 -1.36 -15.34
C VAL A 26 -17.15 -0.43 -15.48
N LEU A 27 -15.93 -0.91 -15.26
CA LEU A 27 -14.70 -0.11 -15.39
C LEU A 27 -14.34 0.21 -16.84
N ARG A 28 -14.69 -0.64 -17.80
CA ARG A 28 -14.51 -0.37 -19.25
C ARG A 28 -15.53 0.60 -19.83
N SER A 29 -16.59 0.92 -19.09
CA SER A 29 -17.63 1.85 -19.55
C SER A 29 -17.05 3.27 -19.73
N PRO A 30 -17.23 3.91 -20.90
CA PRO A 30 -16.78 5.29 -21.12
C PRO A 30 -17.62 6.32 -20.34
N VAL A 31 -18.77 5.89 -19.80
CA VAL A 31 -19.66 6.76 -19.01
C VAL A 31 -19.24 6.73 -17.55
N HIS A 32 -18.68 7.84 -17.08
CA HIS A 32 -18.30 8.02 -15.67
C HIS A 32 -19.55 8.27 -14.81
N ILE A 33 -19.85 7.34 -13.89
CA ILE A 33 -20.94 7.48 -12.91
C ILE A 33 -20.34 7.35 -11.51
N PRO A 34 -20.13 8.45 -10.76
CA PRO A 34 -19.43 8.45 -9.48
C PRO A 34 -19.96 7.42 -8.48
N GLN A 35 -21.29 7.35 -8.31
CA GLN A 35 -21.95 6.41 -7.39
C GLN A 35 -21.66 4.94 -7.73
N LYS A 36 -21.57 4.58 -9.01
CA LYS A 36 -21.22 3.21 -9.40
C LYS A 36 -19.77 2.90 -9.05
N ARG A 37 -18.88 3.89 -9.23
CA ARG A 37 -17.46 3.75 -8.89
C ARG A 37 -17.26 3.53 -7.39
N GLU A 38 -17.96 4.30 -6.55
CA GLU A 38 -17.91 4.13 -5.08
C GLU A 38 -18.36 2.73 -4.63
N ILE A 39 -19.42 2.20 -5.25
CA ILE A 39 -19.89 0.83 -5.00
C ILE A 39 -18.83 -0.19 -5.38
N VAL A 40 -18.23 -0.06 -6.57
CA VAL A 40 -17.17 -0.95 -7.04
C VAL A 40 -15.95 -0.90 -6.11
N ILE A 41 -15.53 0.30 -5.69
CA ILE A 41 -14.41 0.49 -4.76
C ILE A 41 -14.71 -0.21 -3.43
N SER A 42 -15.90 0.02 -2.88
CA SER A 42 -16.30 -0.56 -1.60
C SER A 42 -16.37 -2.09 -1.66
N TRP A 43 -16.90 -2.64 -2.76
CA TRP A 43 -16.91 -4.08 -3.00
C TRP A 43 -15.49 -4.65 -3.13
N LEU A 44 -14.62 -4.02 -3.93
CA LEU A 44 -13.22 -4.45 -4.08
C LEU A 44 -12.46 -4.42 -2.76
N CYS A 45 -12.58 -3.33 -1.98
CA CYS A 45 -11.94 -3.21 -0.68
C CYS A 45 -12.39 -4.34 0.26
N LYS A 46 -13.70 -4.63 0.29
CA LYS A 46 -14.25 -5.71 1.11
C LYS A 46 -13.72 -7.08 0.69
N CYS A 47 -13.70 -7.40 -0.61
CA CYS A 47 -13.16 -8.66 -1.10
C CYS A 47 -11.66 -8.82 -0.79
N ILE A 48 -10.89 -7.74 -0.84
CA ILE A 48 -9.46 -7.73 -0.48
C ILE A 48 -9.27 -7.88 1.03
N GLU A 49 -10.12 -7.29 1.86
CA GLU A 49 -10.08 -7.46 3.31
C GLU A 49 -10.41 -8.91 3.71
N ASP A 50 -11.39 -9.52 3.05
CA ASP A 50 -11.85 -10.90 3.26
C ASP A 50 -10.96 -11.95 2.54
N HIS A 51 -9.70 -11.63 2.22
CA HIS A 51 -8.79 -12.42 1.38
C HIS A 51 -8.64 -13.91 1.74
N ASP A 52 -8.80 -14.30 3.01
CA ASP A 52 -8.71 -15.70 3.45
C ASP A 52 -9.79 -16.59 2.82
N SER A 53 -10.88 -15.98 2.34
CA SER A 53 -11.99 -16.67 1.67
C SER A 53 -11.86 -16.68 0.14
N VAL A 54 -10.82 -16.06 -0.41
CA VAL A 54 -10.66 -15.82 -1.86
C VAL A 54 -9.55 -16.71 -2.44
N PRO A 55 -9.82 -17.44 -3.55
CA PRO A 55 -8.80 -18.16 -4.29
C PRO A 55 -7.62 -17.26 -4.70
N HIS A 56 -6.39 -17.76 -4.63
CA HIS A 56 -5.18 -16.95 -4.88
C HIS A 56 -5.15 -16.30 -6.27
N SER A 57 -5.70 -16.97 -7.29
CA SER A 57 -5.81 -16.43 -8.65
C SER A 57 -6.72 -15.22 -8.72
N GLU A 58 -7.82 -15.24 -7.97
CA GLU A 58 -8.79 -14.14 -7.91
C GLU A 58 -8.24 -12.98 -7.09
N THR A 59 -7.50 -13.25 -6.02
CA THR A 59 -6.80 -12.21 -5.24
C THR A 59 -5.90 -11.35 -6.12
N ALA A 60 -5.10 -11.96 -7.00
CA ALA A 60 -4.25 -11.21 -7.94
C ALA A 60 -5.07 -10.31 -8.88
N THR A 61 -6.20 -10.80 -9.38
CA THR A 61 -7.13 -10.05 -10.23
C THR A 61 -7.76 -8.87 -9.47
N LEU A 62 -8.19 -9.06 -8.23
CA LEU A 62 -8.75 -8.00 -7.38
C LEU A 62 -7.74 -6.87 -7.17
N TRP A 63 -6.48 -7.19 -6.87
CA TRP A 63 -5.42 -6.19 -6.73
C TRP A 63 -5.11 -5.46 -8.04
N LYS A 64 -5.20 -6.15 -9.18
CA LYS A 64 -5.06 -5.53 -10.50
C LYS A 64 -6.21 -4.56 -10.79
N LEU A 65 -7.45 -4.93 -10.48
CA LEU A 65 -8.63 -4.06 -10.64
C LEU A 65 -8.52 -2.82 -9.76
N LEU A 66 -8.12 -3.00 -8.51
CA LEU A 66 -7.88 -1.88 -7.60
C LEU A 66 -6.78 -0.96 -8.11
N HIS A 67 -5.66 -1.51 -8.59
CA HIS A 67 -4.58 -0.73 -9.17
C HIS A 67 -5.08 0.16 -10.33
N MET A 68 -5.79 -0.42 -11.31
CA MET A 68 -6.34 0.33 -12.44
C MET A 68 -7.31 1.42 -11.98
N LEU A 69 -8.14 1.13 -10.97
CA LEU A 69 -9.02 2.13 -10.39
C LEU A 69 -8.26 3.29 -9.76
N LEU A 70 -7.22 3.00 -8.96
CA LEU A 70 -6.41 4.00 -8.28
C LEU A 70 -5.64 4.89 -9.27
N GLU A 71 -5.24 4.38 -10.44
CA GLU A 71 -4.59 5.19 -11.50
C GLU A 71 -5.49 6.35 -11.95
N ASP A 72 -6.80 6.11 -12.05
CA ASP A 72 -7.79 7.09 -12.51
C ASP A 72 -8.49 7.84 -11.37
N MET A 73 -8.19 7.53 -10.10
CA MET A 73 -8.86 8.16 -8.96
C MET A 73 -8.25 9.53 -8.64
N GLU A 74 -9.13 10.47 -8.30
CA GLU A 74 -8.74 11.75 -7.72
C GLU A 74 -8.46 11.59 -6.22
N PRO A 75 -7.58 12.43 -5.62
CA PRO A 75 -7.22 12.35 -4.20
C PRO A 75 -8.41 12.23 -3.23
N ARG A 76 -9.50 12.93 -3.51
CA ARG A 76 -10.73 12.92 -2.71
C ARG A 76 -11.46 11.57 -2.72
N GLU A 77 -11.42 10.83 -3.84
CA GLU A 77 -12.02 9.50 -3.94
C GLU A 77 -11.16 8.46 -3.22
N VAL A 78 -9.83 8.64 -3.22
CA VAL A 78 -8.88 7.70 -2.59
C VAL A 78 -9.08 7.58 -1.08
N VAL A 79 -9.67 8.60 -0.44
CA VAL A 79 -10.05 8.57 0.98
C VAL A 79 -10.95 7.37 1.31
N ILE A 80 -11.81 6.95 0.38
CA ILE A 80 -12.72 5.80 0.56
C ILE A 80 -11.92 4.50 0.76
N VAL A 81 -10.75 4.40 0.13
CA VAL A 81 -9.84 3.24 0.20
C VAL A 81 -8.92 3.31 1.40
N ALA A 82 -8.51 4.51 1.84
CA ALA A 82 -7.54 4.74 2.91
C ALA A 82 -8.11 4.49 4.34
N GLN A 83 -8.90 3.44 4.52
CA GLN A 83 -9.43 3.00 5.81
C GLN A 83 -8.42 2.13 6.57
N ASP A 84 -8.51 2.08 7.91
CA ASP A 84 -7.59 1.29 8.73
C ASP A 84 -7.69 -0.21 8.45
N SER A 85 -8.91 -0.72 8.22
CA SER A 85 -9.15 -2.11 7.84
C SER A 85 -8.41 -2.47 6.55
N PHE A 86 -8.48 -1.59 5.56
CA PHE A 86 -7.86 -1.79 4.26
C PHE A 86 -6.34 -1.69 4.34
N LEU A 87 -5.81 -0.69 5.07
CA LEU A 87 -4.36 -0.59 5.33
C LEU A 87 -3.83 -1.82 6.06
N LYS A 88 -4.60 -2.40 6.99
CA LYS A 88 -4.25 -3.65 7.65
C LYS A 88 -4.23 -4.83 6.68
N ALA A 89 -5.23 -4.96 5.80
CA ALA A 89 -5.26 -6.00 4.77
C ALA A 89 -4.05 -5.88 3.82
N MET A 90 -3.74 -4.68 3.35
CA MET A 90 -2.55 -4.40 2.55
C MET A 90 -1.25 -4.74 3.29
N THR A 91 -1.16 -4.41 4.58
CA THR A 91 0.00 -4.76 5.41
C THR A 91 0.17 -6.28 5.54
N ASN A 92 -0.93 -7.01 5.71
CA ASN A 92 -0.90 -8.47 5.75
C ASN A 92 -0.46 -9.07 4.40
N MET A 93 -0.93 -8.51 3.29
CA MET A 93 -0.51 -8.93 1.95
C MET A 93 0.98 -8.66 1.69
N LEU A 94 1.50 -7.51 2.14
CA LEU A 94 2.94 -7.23 2.11
C LEU A 94 3.71 -8.22 3.00
N ARG A 95 3.15 -8.60 4.16
CA ARG A 95 3.74 -9.66 5.00
C ARG A 95 3.72 -11.02 4.31
N GLY A 96 2.79 -11.29 3.41
CA GLY A 96 2.75 -12.51 2.59
C GLY A 96 3.50 -12.41 1.26
N LEU A 97 4.29 -11.35 1.06
CA LEU A 97 4.97 -11.12 -0.22
C LEU A 97 6.14 -12.11 -0.39
N GLU A 98 5.98 -13.04 -1.33
CA GLU A 98 6.97 -14.10 -1.64
C GLU A 98 7.52 -13.96 -3.06
N ASN A 99 6.71 -13.46 -4.00
CA ASN A 99 7.10 -13.32 -5.41
C ASN A 99 6.63 -11.96 -5.94
N MET A 100 7.61 -11.10 -6.24
CA MET A 100 7.41 -9.72 -6.69
C MET A 100 6.66 -9.63 -8.02
N ASP A 101 6.95 -10.53 -8.97
CA ASP A 101 6.30 -10.54 -10.30
C ASP A 101 4.81 -10.85 -10.20
N ARG A 102 4.43 -11.82 -9.34
CA ARG A 102 3.03 -12.23 -9.16
C ARG A 102 2.22 -11.24 -8.35
N GLN A 103 2.87 -10.45 -7.51
CA GLN A 103 2.23 -9.56 -6.54
C GLN A 103 2.51 -8.08 -6.83
N ARG A 104 3.04 -7.76 -8.02
CA ARG A 104 3.37 -6.40 -8.45
C ARG A 104 2.21 -5.42 -8.30
N HIS A 105 0.98 -5.84 -8.62
CA HIS A 105 -0.20 -4.98 -8.49
C HIS A 105 -0.51 -4.58 -7.04
N ILE A 106 -0.09 -5.37 -6.05
CA ILE A 106 -0.20 -5.00 -4.63
C ILE A 106 0.71 -3.80 -4.33
N LEU A 107 1.95 -3.85 -4.80
CA LEU A 107 2.94 -2.78 -4.62
C LEU A 107 2.54 -1.50 -5.36
N LEU A 108 2.06 -1.64 -6.60
CA LEU A 108 1.58 -0.51 -7.39
C LEU A 108 0.35 0.15 -6.75
N ALA A 109 -0.63 -0.64 -6.31
CA ALA A 109 -1.81 -0.14 -5.60
C ALA A 109 -1.41 0.57 -4.29
N ALA A 110 -0.50 -0.01 -3.51
CA ALA A 110 0.01 0.60 -2.29
C ALA A 110 0.71 1.95 -2.58
N SER A 111 1.59 1.99 -3.58
CA SER A 111 2.28 3.21 -3.99
C SER A 111 1.30 4.31 -4.39
N LEU A 112 0.32 4.00 -5.25
CA LEU A 112 -0.69 4.97 -5.70
C LEU A 112 -1.56 5.45 -4.55
N LEU A 113 -2.00 4.55 -3.66
CA LEU A 113 -2.78 4.91 -2.48
C LEU A 113 -2.03 5.94 -1.61
N LEU A 114 -0.75 5.68 -1.32
CA LEU A 114 0.08 6.55 -0.48
C LEU A 114 0.41 7.89 -1.15
N GLN A 115 0.58 7.90 -2.47
CA GLN A 115 0.89 9.12 -3.22
C GLN A 115 -0.33 10.01 -3.44
N LYS A 116 -1.52 9.42 -3.60
CA LYS A 116 -2.75 10.15 -3.93
C LYS A 116 -3.62 10.47 -2.73
N ALA A 117 -3.59 9.65 -1.67
CA ALA A 117 -4.39 9.93 -0.50
C ALA A 117 -3.97 11.27 0.13
N PRO A 118 -4.93 12.12 0.55
CA PRO A 118 -4.59 13.39 1.18
C PRO A 118 -3.74 13.16 2.43
N GLN A 119 -2.65 13.91 2.58
CA GLN A 119 -1.75 13.78 3.73
C GLN A 119 -2.49 13.93 5.06
N SER A 120 -3.49 14.81 5.14
CA SER A 120 -4.31 14.97 6.35
C SER A 120 -5.03 13.69 6.77
N ILE A 121 -5.45 12.85 5.81
CA ILE A 121 -6.06 11.54 6.09
C ILE A 121 -5.00 10.54 6.50
N LEU A 122 -3.86 10.50 5.80
CA LEU A 122 -2.76 9.58 6.11
C LEU A 122 -2.16 9.86 7.49
N SER A 123 -2.02 11.13 7.90
CA SER A 123 -1.52 11.52 9.22
C SER A 123 -2.41 10.97 10.35
N LEU A 124 -3.73 10.83 10.14
CA LEU A 124 -4.64 10.21 11.12
C LEU A 124 -4.45 8.69 11.23
N LYS A 125 -3.72 8.08 10.29
CA LYS A 125 -3.48 6.64 10.18
C LYS A 125 -2.01 6.28 10.45
N LEU A 126 -1.28 7.18 11.11
CA LEU A 126 0.18 7.08 11.30
C LEU A 126 0.62 5.74 11.89
N LEU A 127 -0.07 5.23 12.92
CA LEU A 127 0.28 3.95 13.54
C LEU A 127 0.18 2.78 12.56
N SER A 128 -0.89 2.74 11.75
CA SER A 128 -1.09 1.72 10.71
C SER A 128 -0.01 1.82 9.62
N LEU A 129 0.39 3.04 9.26
CA LEU A 129 1.44 3.30 8.26
C LEU A 129 2.84 2.95 8.78
N GLU A 130 3.14 3.21 10.05
CA GLU A 130 4.39 2.82 10.70
C GLU A 130 4.53 1.28 10.73
N GLN A 131 3.45 0.56 11.02
CA GLN A 131 3.42 -0.90 10.96
C GLN A 131 3.63 -1.41 9.52
N MET A 132 2.97 -0.80 8.54
CA MET A 132 3.15 -1.14 7.14
C MET A 132 4.59 -0.91 6.68
N LEU A 133 5.20 0.20 7.09
CA LEU A 133 6.60 0.52 6.82
C LEU A 133 7.56 -0.51 7.41
N ALA A 134 7.34 -0.91 8.67
CA ALA A 134 8.16 -1.94 9.30
C ALA A 134 8.09 -3.27 8.52
N VAL A 135 6.89 -3.71 8.15
CA VAL A 135 6.69 -4.93 7.35
C VAL A 135 7.35 -4.83 5.98
N ALA A 136 7.21 -3.69 5.29
CA ALA A 136 7.84 -3.47 3.99
C ALA A 136 9.37 -3.48 4.08
N LEU A 137 9.94 -2.90 5.14
CA LEU A 137 11.38 -2.90 5.39
C LEU A 137 11.92 -4.30 5.69
N ASP A 138 11.22 -5.07 6.52
CA ASP A 138 11.55 -6.46 6.81
C ASP A 138 11.54 -7.30 5.52
N ARG A 139 10.54 -7.09 4.66
CA ARG A 139 10.42 -7.78 3.37
C ARG A 139 11.56 -7.42 2.42
N ALA A 140 11.91 -6.13 2.30
CA ALA A 140 13.06 -5.71 1.53
C ALA A 140 14.36 -6.37 2.03
N CYS A 141 14.59 -6.37 3.35
CA CYS A 141 15.72 -7.07 3.96
C CYS A 141 15.76 -8.56 3.58
N MET A 142 14.60 -9.22 3.56
CA MET A 142 14.51 -10.63 3.21
C MET A 142 14.82 -10.89 1.73
N PHE A 143 14.26 -10.10 0.81
CA PHE A 143 14.58 -10.20 -0.62
C PHE A 143 16.08 -10.04 -0.88
N VAL A 144 16.68 -9.00 -0.30
CA VAL A 144 18.12 -8.74 -0.46
C VAL A 144 18.98 -9.87 0.13
N ARG A 145 18.62 -10.41 1.31
CA ARG A 145 19.32 -11.57 1.91
C ARG A 145 19.24 -12.82 1.03
N ASN A 146 18.13 -13.01 0.34
CA ASN A 146 17.93 -14.11 -0.59
C ASN A 146 18.54 -13.86 -1.98
N GLY A 147 19.20 -12.72 -2.20
CA GLY A 147 19.76 -12.34 -3.49
C GLY A 147 18.71 -12.00 -4.56
N GLN A 148 17.48 -11.71 -4.15
CA GLN A 148 16.38 -11.33 -5.02
C GLN A 148 16.39 -9.82 -5.25
N ASP A 149 15.92 -9.39 -6.42
CA ASP A 149 15.72 -7.97 -6.70
C ASP A 149 14.56 -7.41 -5.87
N CYS A 150 14.76 -6.24 -5.28
CA CYS A 150 13.77 -5.51 -4.48
C CYS A 150 13.41 -4.16 -5.11
N SER A 151 13.85 -3.91 -6.35
CA SER A 151 13.58 -2.69 -7.11
C SER A 151 12.09 -2.32 -7.12
N ASP A 152 11.20 -3.28 -7.34
CA ASP A 152 9.75 -3.05 -7.37
C ASP A 152 9.14 -2.64 -6.01
N LEU A 153 9.80 -2.94 -4.89
CA LEU A 153 9.34 -2.57 -3.54
C LEU A 153 9.85 -1.18 -3.13
N CYS A 154 10.95 -0.72 -3.73
CA CYS A 154 11.58 0.56 -3.39
C CYS A 154 10.66 1.79 -3.58
N PRO A 155 9.83 1.89 -4.64
CA PRO A 155 8.84 2.96 -4.78
C PRO A 155 7.82 2.99 -3.63
N THR A 156 7.29 1.83 -3.27
CA THR A 156 6.32 1.70 -2.15
C THR A 156 6.96 2.10 -0.83
N LEU A 157 8.19 1.64 -0.57
CA LEU A 157 8.96 2.05 0.62
C LEU A 157 9.20 3.56 0.65
N SER A 158 9.60 4.15 -0.48
CA SER A 158 9.84 5.58 -0.58
C SER A 158 8.56 6.40 -0.33
N ALA A 159 7.43 5.95 -0.88
CA ALA A 159 6.13 6.57 -0.62
C ALA A 159 5.74 6.48 0.87
N LEU A 160 5.86 5.30 1.48
CA LEU A 160 5.58 5.09 2.91
C LEU A 160 6.46 5.99 3.79
N MET A 161 7.76 6.00 3.56
CA MET A 161 8.72 6.81 4.32
C MET A 161 8.41 8.31 4.17
N ASN A 162 8.13 8.79 2.97
CA ASN A 162 7.76 10.20 2.76
C ASN A 162 6.50 10.59 3.54
N VAL A 163 5.48 9.74 3.54
CA VAL A 163 4.23 9.97 4.30
C VAL A 163 4.52 10.02 5.80
N VAL A 164 5.28 9.06 6.33
CA VAL A 164 5.65 9.01 7.76
C VAL A 164 6.51 10.21 8.17
N ILE A 165 7.51 10.56 7.37
CA ILE A 165 8.36 11.76 7.57
C ILE A 165 7.48 13.01 7.67
N THR A 166 6.57 13.18 6.71
CA THR A 166 5.70 14.35 6.66
C THR A 166 4.77 14.42 7.87
N SER A 167 4.23 13.27 8.30
CA SER A 167 3.41 13.18 9.51
C SER A 167 4.20 13.54 10.77
N TRP A 168 5.43 13.05 10.93
CA TRP A 168 6.28 13.41 12.07
C TRP A 168 6.73 14.86 12.06
N GLN A 169 6.92 15.47 10.88
CA GLN A 169 7.19 16.91 10.77
C GLN A 169 6.00 17.76 11.22
N GLN A 170 4.77 17.31 10.97
CA GLN A 170 3.55 17.99 11.40
C GLN A 170 3.26 17.80 12.89
N ALA A 171 3.60 16.63 13.43
CA ALA A 171 3.42 16.27 14.83
C ALA A 171 4.71 15.61 15.37
N PRO A 172 5.66 16.42 15.85
CA PRO A 172 6.92 15.92 16.39
C PRO A 172 6.68 14.94 17.53
N CYS A 173 7.42 13.83 17.52
CA CYS A 173 7.33 12.83 18.57
C CYS A 173 8.18 13.21 19.79
N THR A 174 7.85 12.63 20.94
CA THR A 174 8.67 12.76 22.13
C THR A 174 10.04 12.08 21.95
N LEU A 175 11.01 12.42 22.78
CA LEU A 175 12.35 11.80 22.74
C LEU A 175 12.28 10.27 22.97
N GLU A 176 11.42 9.81 23.87
CA GLU A 176 11.22 8.39 24.14
C GLU A 176 10.66 7.65 22.92
N GLU A 177 9.65 8.23 22.26
CA GLU A 177 9.10 7.70 21.02
C GLU A 177 10.15 7.69 19.89
N ALA A 178 10.92 8.77 19.75
CA ALA A 178 12.01 8.88 18.77
C ALA A 178 13.04 7.76 18.96
N ILE A 179 13.47 7.50 20.20
CA ILE A 179 14.41 6.41 20.52
C ILE A 179 13.80 5.05 20.17
N SER A 180 12.53 4.83 20.53
CA SER A 180 11.84 3.57 20.25
C SER A 180 11.73 3.28 18.75
N ARG A 181 11.44 4.30 17.94
CA ARG A 181 11.29 4.24 16.47
C ARG A 181 12.64 4.15 15.74
N MET A 182 13.69 4.75 16.30
CA MET A 182 15.03 4.75 15.70
C MET A 182 15.67 3.36 15.67
N LYS A 183 15.53 2.57 16.74
CA LYS A 183 16.19 1.26 16.88
C LYS A 183 15.91 0.30 15.71
N PRO A 184 14.65 0.07 15.29
CA PRO A 184 14.39 -0.77 14.12
C PRO A 184 14.95 -0.14 12.84
N LEU A 185 14.78 1.16 12.61
CA LEU A 185 15.26 1.83 11.39
C LEU A 185 16.77 1.71 11.19
N LEU A 186 17.57 1.92 12.25
CA LEU A 186 19.02 1.72 12.21
C LEU A 186 19.40 0.27 11.91
N SER A 187 18.66 -0.69 12.46
CA SER A 187 18.90 -2.12 12.22
C SER A 187 18.71 -2.48 10.74
N HIS A 188 17.63 -1.98 10.12
CA HIS A 188 17.37 -2.16 8.69
C HIS A 188 18.44 -1.48 7.83
N MET A 189 18.80 -0.22 8.12
CA MET A 189 19.82 0.52 7.38
C MET A 189 21.18 -0.19 7.42
N MET A 190 21.59 -0.70 8.58
CA MET A 190 22.84 -1.46 8.72
C MET A 190 22.83 -2.74 7.88
N LEU A 191 21.69 -3.43 7.81
CA LEU A 191 21.54 -4.61 6.97
C LEU A 191 21.61 -4.27 5.49
N PHE A 192 20.92 -3.23 5.03
CA PHE A 192 21.01 -2.79 3.64
C PHE A 192 22.44 -2.41 3.25
N LEU A 193 23.13 -1.58 4.07
CA LEU A 193 24.51 -1.18 3.80
C LEU A 193 25.49 -2.37 3.81
N HIS A 194 25.24 -3.39 4.62
CA HIS A 194 26.05 -4.61 4.63
C HIS A 194 25.87 -5.42 3.34
N LEU A 195 24.65 -5.46 2.81
CA LEU A 195 24.28 -6.26 1.64
C LEU A 195 24.52 -5.52 0.31
N GLU A 196 24.39 -4.18 0.27
CA GLU A 196 24.70 -3.32 -0.89
C GLU A 196 26.15 -3.45 -1.35
N LYS A 197 27.09 -3.77 -0.44
CA LYS A 197 28.50 -4.04 -0.78
C LYS A 197 28.67 -5.19 -1.79
N LYS A 198 27.63 -5.99 -2.04
CA LYS A 198 27.65 -7.11 -2.98
C LYS A 198 26.89 -6.87 -4.29
N ASN A 199 25.90 -5.98 -4.34
CA ASN A 199 25.12 -5.61 -5.53
C ASN A 199 24.37 -4.29 -5.26
N ALA A 200 24.89 -3.16 -5.76
CA ALA A 200 24.30 -1.85 -5.51
C ALA A 200 23.14 -1.58 -6.48
N SER A 201 21.89 -1.66 -6.00
CA SER A 201 20.74 -1.12 -6.74
C SER A 201 20.50 0.34 -6.31
N GLU A 202 20.21 1.21 -7.28
CA GLU A 202 19.94 2.64 -7.03
C GLU A 202 18.74 2.84 -6.07
N GLY A 203 17.75 1.95 -6.15
CA GLY A 203 16.58 1.96 -5.27
C GLY A 203 16.92 1.76 -3.79
N LEU A 204 17.82 0.82 -3.45
CA LEU A 204 18.23 0.59 -2.06
C LEU A 204 19.01 1.75 -1.47
N SER A 205 19.83 2.41 -2.29
CA SER A 205 20.58 3.59 -1.84
C SER A 205 19.64 4.73 -1.46
N ASN A 206 18.58 4.93 -2.26
CA ASN A 206 17.53 5.88 -1.95
C ASN A 206 16.80 5.52 -0.64
N VAL A 207 16.45 4.26 -0.42
CA VAL A 207 15.84 3.79 0.84
C VAL A 207 16.75 4.09 2.04
N CYS A 208 18.06 3.81 1.94
CA CYS A 208 19.02 4.16 2.99
C CYS A 208 19.07 5.67 3.26
N SER A 209 19.04 6.50 2.21
CA SER A 209 19.02 7.96 2.34
C SER A 209 17.74 8.46 3.03
N GLN A 210 16.60 7.84 2.74
CA GLN A 210 15.31 8.17 3.36
C GLN A 210 15.29 7.77 4.83
N ILE A 211 15.87 6.62 5.21
CA ILE A 211 16.01 6.24 6.63
C ILE A 211 16.85 7.28 7.38
N LYS A 212 17.96 7.76 6.80
CA LYS A 212 18.74 8.85 7.42
C LYS A 212 17.90 10.12 7.61
N ARG A 213 17.08 10.47 6.63
CA ARG A 213 16.15 11.61 6.73
C ARG A 213 15.12 11.38 7.84
N MET A 214 14.54 10.19 7.96
CA MET A 214 13.63 9.84 9.06
C MET A 214 14.28 10.01 10.43
N ILE A 215 15.53 9.55 10.59
CA ILE A 215 16.28 9.73 11.83
C ILE A 215 16.50 11.22 12.12
N ASN A 216 16.90 11.99 11.12
CA ASN A 216 17.07 13.44 11.29
C ASN A 216 15.77 14.11 11.72
N VAL A 217 14.64 13.69 11.15
CA VAL A 217 13.31 14.22 11.51
C VAL A 217 12.96 13.95 12.96
N MET A 218 13.26 12.76 13.48
CA MET A 218 12.90 12.40 14.85
C MET A 218 13.66 13.17 15.92
N PHE A 219 14.87 13.67 15.63
CA PHE A 219 15.75 14.30 16.63
C PHE A 219 16.05 15.78 16.41
N PHE A 220 15.85 16.28 15.19
CA PHE A 220 16.31 17.61 14.78
C PHE A 220 15.25 18.40 13.99
N HIS A 221 13.97 18.05 14.12
CA HIS A 221 12.84 18.84 13.64
C HIS A 221 12.06 19.47 14.78
#